data_AF-A0A953X573-F1
#
_entry.id   AF-A0A953X573-F1
#
_cell.length_a   1.000
_cell.length_b   1.000
_cell.length_c   1.000
_cell.angle_alpha   90.00
_cell.angle_beta   90.00
_cell.angle_gamma   90.00
#
_symmetry.space_group_name_H-M   'P 1'
#
loop_
_entity.id
_entity.type
_entity.pdbx_description
1 polymer ?
#
loop_
_entity_poly.entity_id
_entity_poly.type
_entity_poly.pdbx_seq_one_letter_code
_entity_poly.pdbx_strand_id
1 'polypeptide(L)'
;FALAAAKPRKGAILWVTQAAFAAAHGQVLPHGAVGYPAGRAPLLIVRPRKLVEALWTIEEGLRSSAVGLVIADVEGADFTATRRLALASGRHGTPLVLLMPHDR
;
A
#
# COMPACT_ATOMS: atom_id res chain seq x y z
N PHE A 1 -3.01 9.27 -11.15
CA PHE A 1 -1.90 10.23 -10.98
C PHE A 1 -0.95 9.84 -9.84
N ALA A 2 -1.43 9.45 -8.65
CA ALA A 2 -0.56 9.02 -7.51
C ALA A 2 0.18 7.69 -7.75
N LEU A 3 -0.55 6.60 -8.05
CA LEU A 3 0.01 5.54 -8.91
C LEU A 3 0.33 6.22 -10.24
N ALA A 4 1.53 6.15 -10.75
CA ALA A 4 2.13 6.78 -11.95
C ALA A 4 3.25 7.70 -11.51
N ALA A 5 3.04 8.45 -10.41
CA ALA A 5 4.12 9.13 -9.72
C ALA A 5 4.97 8.16 -8.87
N ALA A 6 4.38 7.06 -8.38
CA ALA A 6 5.12 6.04 -7.66
C ALA A 6 6.20 5.41 -8.57
N LYS A 7 7.45 5.39 -8.10
CA LYS A 7 8.60 4.78 -8.78
C LYS A 7 8.88 3.40 -8.18
N PRO A 8 8.16 2.34 -8.58
CA PRO A 8 8.34 1.01 -8.01
C PRO A 8 9.77 0.51 -8.23
N ARG A 9 10.30 -0.19 -7.24
CA ARG A 9 11.54 -0.96 -7.37
C ARG A 9 11.25 -2.34 -7.95
N LYS A 10 12.31 -3.10 -8.26
CA LYS A 10 12.16 -4.53 -8.57
C LYS A 10 11.59 -5.25 -7.34
N GLY A 11 10.57 -6.07 -7.55
CA GLY A 11 9.93 -6.85 -6.49
C GLY A 11 8.42 -6.95 -6.68
N ALA A 12 7.76 -7.68 -5.77
CA ALA A 12 6.31 -7.77 -5.72
C ALA A 12 5.68 -6.42 -5.33
N ILE A 13 4.41 -6.23 -5.69
CA ILE A 13 3.57 -5.16 -5.13
C ILE A 13 2.85 -5.73 -3.92
N LEU A 14 2.97 -5.07 -2.77
CA LEU A 14 2.13 -5.34 -1.61
C LEU A 14 0.92 -4.41 -1.65
N TRP A 15 -0.27 -4.99 -1.72
CA TRP A 15 -1.54 -4.29 -1.58
C TRP A 15 -2.15 -4.60 -0.22
N VAL A 16 -2.21 -3.60 0.66
CA VAL A 16 -2.89 -3.70 1.95
C VAL A 16 -4.23 -3.00 1.82
N THR A 17 -5.32 -3.70 2.11
CA THR A 17 -6.67 -3.10 2.10
C THR A 17 -7.44 -3.64 3.28
N GLN A 18 -8.07 -2.76 4.06
CA GLN A 18 -8.89 -3.23 5.18
C GLN A 18 -10.06 -4.05 4.65
N ALA A 19 -10.39 -5.16 5.33
CA ALA A 19 -11.45 -6.07 4.88
C ALA A 19 -12.81 -5.35 4.67
N ALA A 20 -13.11 -4.36 5.51
CA ALA A 20 -14.31 -3.53 5.38
C ALA A 20 -14.31 -2.68 4.09
N PHE A 21 -13.17 -2.08 3.73
CA PHE A 21 -13.01 -1.32 2.48
C PHE A 21 -13.18 -2.22 1.26
N ALA A 22 -12.51 -3.37 1.26
CA ALA A 22 -12.62 -4.33 0.17
C ALA A 22 -14.06 -4.84 -0.03
N ALA A 23 -14.85 -4.93 1.04
CA ALA A 23 -16.26 -5.31 0.97
C ALA A 23 -17.16 -4.17 0.45
N ALA A 24 -16.90 -2.93 0.87
CA ALA A 24 -17.72 -1.77 0.51
C ALA A 24 -17.41 -1.21 -0.90
N HIS A 25 -16.15 -1.23 -1.31
CA HIS A 25 -15.67 -0.56 -2.53
C HIS A 25 -15.14 -1.54 -3.59
N GLY A 26 -15.24 -2.84 -3.31
CA GLY A 26 -14.72 -3.88 -4.19
C GLY A 26 -13.20 -4.01 -4.10
N GLN A 27 -12.62 -4.73 -5.07
CA GLN A 27 -11.20 -5.05 -5.08
C GLN A 27 -10.55 -4.54 -6.36
N VAL A 28 -9.27 -4.18 -6.26
CA VAL A 28 -8.52 -3.82 -7.46
C VAL A 28 -8.33 -5.02 -8.35
N LEU A 29 -8.71 -4.81 -9.60
CA LEU A 29 -8.70 -5.79 -10.65
C LEU A 29 -7.27 -5.88 -11.23
N PRO A 30 -6.54 -6.99 -11.03
CA PRO A 30 -5.13 -7.05 -11.41
C PRO A 30 -4.91 -6.83 -12.92
N HIS A 31 -5.89 -7.24 -13.74
CA HIS A 31 -5.88 -7.06 -15.20
C HIS A 31 -6.11 -5.61 -15.65
N GLY A 32 -6.58 -4.72 -14.78
CA GLY A 32 -6.59 -3.28 -15.04
C GLY A 32 -5.21 -2.62 -14.96
N ALA A 33 -4.20 -3.31 -14.42
CA ALA A 33 -2.85 -2.77 -14.19
C ALA A 33 -1.89 -2.95 -15.38
N VAL A 34 -2.35 -3.48 -16.52
CA VAL A 34 -1.52 -3.86 -17.69
C VAL A 34 -0.74 -2.66 -18.27
N GLY A 35 -1.22 -1.43 -18.11
CA GLY A 35 -0.54 -0.20 -18.55
C GLY A 35 0.47 0.38 -17.53
N TYR A 36 0.64 -0.23 -16.37
CA TYR A 36 1.50 0.27 -15.31
C TYR A 36 2.88 -0.41 -15.34
N PRO A 37 4.00 0.25 -15.00
CA PRO A 37 5.33 -0.40 -14.92
C PRO A 37 5.35 -1.64 -14.02
N ALA A 38 4.42 -1.70 -13.06
CA ALA A 38 4.25 -2.83 -12.16
C ALA A 38 3.21 -3.88 -12.64
N GLY A 39 2.62 -3.72 -13.83
CA GLY A 39 1.57 -4.58 -14.38
C GLY A 39 1.98 -6.04 -14.64
N ARG A 40 3.26 -6.38 -14.49
CA ARG A 40 3.79 -7.76 -14.52
C ARG A 40 4.42 -8.21 -13.19
N ALA A 41 4.47 -7.33 -12.19
CA ALA A 41 5.02 -7.69 -10.89
C ALA A 41 4.05 -8.63 -10.15
N PRO A 42 4.54 -9.62 -9.39
CA PRO A 42 3.68 -10.40 -8.51
C PRO A 42 2.90 -9.48 -7.57
N LEU A 43 1.61 -9.74 -7.40
CA LEU A 43 0.74 -8.97 -6.51
C LEU A 43 0.45 -9.80 -5.25
N LEU A 44 0.86 -9.28 -4.09
CA LEU A 44 0.52 -9.82 -2.78
C LEU A 44 -0.57 -8.95 -2.16
N ILE A 45 -1.74 -9.53 -1.88
CA ILE A 45 -2.86 -8.80 -1.28
C ILE A 45 -3.05 -9.26 0.16
N VAL A 46 -3.01 -8.33 1.11
CA VAL A 46 -3.28 -8.57 2.52
C VAL A 46 -4.55 -7.83 2.92
N ARG A 47 -5.43 -8.52 3.67
CA ARG A 47 -6.74 -7.99 4.10
C ARG A 47 -6.90 -7.98 5.62
N PRO A 48 -6.23 -7.05 6.32
CA PRO A 48 -6.36 -6.93 7.77
C PRO A 48 -7.77 -6.53 8.16
N ARG A 49 -8.21 -6.95 9.35
CA ARG A 49 -9.54 -6.57 9.85
C ARG A 49 -9.49 -5.25 10.62
N LYS A 50 -8.37 -4.95 11.26
CA LYS A 50 -8.19 -3.75 12.08
C LYS A 50 -7.21 -2.78 11.43
N LEU A 51 -7.42 -1.47 11.65
CA LEU A 51 -6.51 -0.44 11.19
C LEU A 51 -5.07 -0.66 11.69
N VAL A 52 -4.90 -0.99 12.98
CA VAL A 52 -3.58 -1.23 13.57
C VAL A 52 -2.82 -2.36 12.86
N GLU A 53 -3.52 -3.43 12.46
CA GLU A 53 -2.94 -4.55 11.72
C GLU A 53 -2.54 -4.11 10.31
N ALA A 54 -3.33 -3.23 9.68
CA ALA A 54 -3.01 -2.66 8.38
C ALA A 54 -1.77 -1.78 8.44
N LEU A 55 -1.71 -0.83 9.37
CA LEU A 55 -0.56 0.05 9.56
C LEU A 55 0.72 -0.75 9.87
N TRP A 56 0.61 -1.78 10.71
CA TRP A 56 1.73 -2.69 10.99
C TRP A 56 2.18 -3.47 9.75
N THR A 57 1.24 -4.01 8.97
CA THR A 57 1.54 -4.75 7.72
C THR A 57 2.25 -3.86 6.70
N ILE A 58 1.81 -2.61 6.56
CA ILE A 58 2.44 -1.62 5.67
C ILE A 58 3.88 -1.41 6.10
N GLU A 59 4.12 -1.17 7.39
CA GLU A 59 5.46 -0.93 7.91
C GLU A 59 6.39 -2.12 7.72
N GLU A 60 5.95 -3.34 8.02
CA GLU A 60 6.75 -4.55 7.79
C GLU A 60 7.03 -4.76 6.30
N GLY A 61 6.05 -4.46 5.43
CA GLY A 61 6.25 -4.43 3.98
C GLY A 61 7.39 -3.50 3.58
N LEU A 62 7.39 -2.28 4.10
CA LEU A 62 8.44 -1.29 3.84
C LEU A 62 9.82 -1.75 4.35
N ARG A 63 9.88 -2.32 5.56
CA ARG A 63 11.12 -2.76 6.22
C ARG A 63 11.73 -4.01 5.59
N SER A 64 10.90 -4.92 5.09
CA SER A 64 11.33 -6.23 4.56
C SER A 64 12.28 -6.14 3.36
N SER A 65 12.23 -5.05 2.60
CA SER A 65 12.91 -4.89 1.30
C SER A 65 12.55 -6.00 0.27
N ALA A 66 11.53 -6.81 0.53
CA ALA A 66 11.10 -7.92 -0.34
C ALA A 66 10.11 -7.45 -1.43
N VAL A 67 9.53 -6.26 -1.26
CA VAL A 67 8.52 -5.70 -2.15
C VAL A 67 9.04 -4.43 -2.80
N GLY A 68 8.65 -4.22 -4.06
CA GLY A 68 9.06 -3.07 -4.86
C GLY A 68 8.18 -1.84 -4.68
N LEU A 69 6.97 -2.02 -4.13
CA LEU A 69 5.98 -0.98 -3.89
C LEU A 69 4.97 -1.46 -2.86
N VAL A 70 4.60 -0.58 -1.93
CA VAL A 70 3.44 -0.79 -1.05
C VAL A 70 2.32 0.16 -1.46
N ILE A 71 1.12 -0.38 -1.64
CA ILE A 71 -0.13 0.35 -1.84
C ILE A 71 -1.03 0.00 -0.68
N ALA A 72 -1.63 1.00 -0.06
CA ALA A 72 -2.51 0.80 1.08
C ALA A 72 -3.80 1.61 0.90
N ASP A 73 -4.95 0.97 1.11
CA ASP A 73 -6.18 1.67 1.47
C ASP A 73 -6.49 1.41 2.95
N VAL A 74 -6.68 2.49 3.70
CA VAL A 74 -6.98 2.45 5.12
C VAL A 74 -8.02 3.52 5.45
N GLU A 75 -8.82 3.28 6.48
CA GLU A 75 -9.85 4.20 6.97
C GLU A 75 -9.25 5.53 7.47
N GLY A 76 -7.99 5.52 7.90
CA GLY A 76 -7.27 6.72 8.28
C GLY A 76 -5.90 6.39 8.85
N ALA A 77 -5.11 7.42 9.13
CA ALA A 77 -3.87 7.34 9.87
C ALA A 77 -3.65 8.65 10.60
N ASP A 78 -3.29 8.59 11.89
CA ASP A 78 -2.91 9.79 12.61
C ASP A 78 -1.53 10.31 12.13
N PHE A 79 -1.13 11.47 12.66
CA PHE A 79 0.15 12.08 12.31
C PHE A 79 1.34 11.20 12.70
N THR A 80 1.24 10.47 13.83
CA THR A 80 2.31 9.61 14.34
C THR A 80 2.52 8.41 13.40
N ALA A 81 1.44 7.74 13.01
CA ALA A 81 1.44 6.63 12.07
C ALA A 81 1.96 7.09 10.70
N THR A 82 1.45 8.20 10.17
CA THR A 82 1.89 8.73 8.87
C THR A 82 3.37 9.08 8.88
N ARG A 83 3.86 9.74 9.94
CA ARG A 83 5.29 10.06 10.10
C ARG A 83 6.15 8.82 10.20
N ARG A 84 5.71 7.80 10.96
CA ARG A 84 6.43 6.52 11.09
C ARG A 84 6.55 5.80 9.75
N LEU A 85 5.47 5.73 8.98
CA LEU A 85 5.45 5.13 7.65
C LEU A 85 6.34 5.89 6.65
N ALA A 86 6.31 7.22 6.68
CA ALA A 86 7.18 8.05 5.85
C ALA A 86 8.67 7.82 6.17
N LEU A 87 9.02 7.71 7.46
CA LEU A 87 10.38 7.38 7.88
C LEU A 87 10.81 5.97 7.46
N ALA A 88 9.92 4.97 7.58
CA ALA A 88 10.20 3.60 7.14
C ALA A 88 10.42 3.53 5.62
N SER A 89 9.55 4.18 4.84
CA SER A 89 9.69 4.31 3.38
C SER A 89 11.00 4.98 2.98
N GLY A 90 11.34 6.11 3.60
CA GLY A 90 12.60 6.81 3.33
C GLY A 90 13.85 6.01 3.72
N ARG A 91 13.81 5.32 4.86
CA ARG A 91 14.94 4.51 5.37
C ARG A 91 15.22 3.27 4.52
N HIS A 92 14.17 2.58 4.07
CA HIS A 92 14.29 1.32 3.34
C HIS A 92 14.21 1.49 1.82
N GLY A 93 13.81 2.68 1.34
CA GLY A 93 13.73 3.02 -0.07
C GLY A 93 12.54 2.39 -0.81
N THR A 94 11.67 1.67 -0.12
CA THR A 94 10.45 1.10 -0.68
C THR A 94 9.35 2.17 -0.71
N PRO A 95 8.82 2.54 -1.88
CA PRO A 95 7.77 3.55 -1.96
C PRO A 95 6.46 3.07 -1.35
N LEU A 96 5.71 4.01 -0.75
CA LEU A 96 4.36 3.82 -0.23
C LEU A 96 3.39 4.77 -0.96
N VAL A 97 2.27 4.22 -1.44
CA VAL A 97 1.07 5.01 -1.79
C VAL A 97 0.00 4.69 -0.76
N LEU A 98 -0.36 5.70 0.04
CA LEU A 98 -1.40 5.60 1.05
C LEU A 98 -2.67 6.29 0.55
N LEU A 99 -3.76 5.54 0.47
CA LEU A 99 -5.10 5.99 0.10
C LEU A 99 -5.95 6.03 1.36
N MET A 100 -6.58 7.16 1.61
CA MET A 100 -7.48 7.36 2.74
C MET A 100 -8.71 8.12 2.24
N PRO A 101 -9.89 7.88 2.84
CA PRO A 101 -11.05 8.70 2.61
C PRO A 101 -10.75 10.18 2.83
N HIS A 102 -11.31 11.03 1.98
CA HIS A 102 -11.29 12.46 2.20
C HIS A 102 -12.54 12.83 3.00
N ASP A 103 -12.51 12.53 4.27
CA ASP A 103 -13.56 12.91 5.19
C ASP A 103 -13.17 14.29 5.73
N ARG A 104 -13.76 15.34 5.15
CA ARG A 104 -13.79 16.69 5.72
C ARG A 104 -15.17 16.96 6.29
#